data_AF-A0AAW9IQL9-F1
#
_entry.id   AF-A0AAW9IQL9-F1
#
_cell.length_a   1.000
_cell.length_b   1.000
_cell.length_c   1.000
_cell.angle_alpha   90.00
_cell.angle_beta   90.00
_cell.angle_gamma   90.00
#
_symmetry.space_group_name_H-M   'P 1'
#
loop_
_entity.id
_entity.type
_entity.pdbx_description
1 polymer ?
#
loop_
_entity_poly.entity_id
_entity_poly.type
_entity_poly.pdbx_seq_one_letter_code
_entity_poly.pdbx_strand_id
1 'polypeptide(L)'
;FAIATPAAQAAYNLTKQIPILFTAVTDPVKAELVESMEKSNTNVTGTSDELPLDKQFDLIKKLIPNAKKIGILYNTSEINSELQVKKATDLAKEKGFEIISLGVNSSNDMSQGLANILQKVD
;
A
#
# COMPACT_ATOMS: atom_id res chain seq x y z
N PHE A 1 -7.70 20.03 -0.83
CA PHE A 1 -6.49 19.36 -0.33
C PHE A 1 -6.92 18.07 0.36
N ALA A 2 -6.30 16.93 0.04
CA ALA A 2 -6.63 15.64 0.61
C ALA A 2 -5.36 14.85 0.96
N ILE A 3 -5.36 14.14 2.08
CA ILE A 3 -4.23 13.33 2.55
C ILE A 3 -4.66 11.87 2.53
N ALA A 4 -3.82 11.01 1.96
CA ALA A 4 -4.06 9.59 1.75
C ALA A 4 -5.09 9.26 0.66
N THR A 5 -4.91 8.06 0.08
CA THR A 5 -5.73 7.51 -1.00
C THR A 5 -7.24 7.61 -0.76
N PRO A 6 -7.80 7.12 0.37
CA PRO A 6 -9.25 7.16 0.57
C PRO A 6 -9.82 8.58 0.64
N ALA A 7 -9.10 9.53 1.24
CA ALA A 7 -9.57 10.92 1.31
C ALA A 7 -9.50 11.60 -0.05
N ALA A 8 -8.46 11.32 -0.84
CA ALA A 8 -8.33 11.84 -2.20
C ALA A 8 -9.44 11.30 -3.11
N GLN A 9 -9.77 10.01 -3.00
CA GLN A 9 -10.89 9.39 -3.74
C GLN A 9 -12.23 10.00 -3.32
N ALA A 10 -12.46 10.17 -2.02
CA ALA A 10 -13.68 10.81 -1.52
C ALA A 10 -13.82 12.25 -2.04
N ALA A 11 -12.75 13.06 -1.99
CA ALA A 11 -12.76 14.41 -2.53
C ALA A 11 -13.03 14.42 -4.04
N TYR A 12 -12.39 13.53 -4.80
CA TYR A 12 -12.57 13.44 -6.24
C TYR A 12 -13.98 13.01 -6.62
N ASN A 13 -14.62 12.14 -5.83
CA ASN A 13 -16.02 11.75 -6.04
C ASN A 13 -17.01 12.90 -5.81
N LEU A 14 -16.67 13.85 -4.95
CA LEU A 14 -17.53 15.01 -4.65
C LEU A 14 -17.39 16.16 -5.65
N THR A 15 -16.23 16.32 -6.29
CA THR A 15 -16.03 17.40 -7.26
C THR A 15 -15.03 17.05 -8.37
N LYS A 16 -15.44 17.36 -9.59
CA LYS A 16 -14.59 17.36 -10.80
C LYS A 16 -14.18 18.77 -11.25
N GLN A 17 -14.58 19.80 -10.50
CA GLN A 17 -14.40 21.21 -10.87
C GLN A 17 -13.37 21.92 -9.99
N ILE A 18 -13.41 21.70 -8.67
CA ILE A 18 -12.48 22.33 -7.73
C ILE A 18 -11.16 21.57 -7.80
N PRO A 19 -10.00 22.23 -7.99
CA PRO A 19 -8.71 21.56 -7.99
C PRO A 19 -8.44 20.81 -6.67
N ILE A 20 -8.07 19.53 -6.78
CA ILE A 20 -7.73 18.68 -5.63
C ILE A 20 -6.22 18.44 -5.66
N LEU A 21 -5.53 19.01 -4.68
CA LEU A 21 -4.13 18.66 -4.39
C LEU A 21 -4.10 17.49 -3.39
N PHE A 22 -3.46 16.37 -3.75
CA PHE A 22 -3.26 15.22 -2.87
C PHE A 22 -1.81 15.06 -2.40
N THR A 23 -1.64 14.36 -1.28
CA THR A 23 -0.35 13.84 -0.81
C THR A 23 -0.55 12.51 -0.10
N ALA A 24 0.53 11.75 0.13
CA ALA A 24 0.51 10.40 0.72
C ALA A 24 -0.40 9.41 -0.03
N VAL A 25 -0.43 9.50 -1.37
CA VAL A 25 -1.18 8.57 -2.23
C VAL A 25 -0.19 7.64 -2.91
N THR A 26 -0.29 6.34 -2.66
CA THR A 26 0.71 5.38 -3.13
C THR A 26 0.71 5.23 -4.64
N ASP A 27 -0.46 4.96 -5.24
CA ASP A 27 -0.59 4.77 -6.68
C ASP A 27 -1.81 5.56 -7.17
N PRO A 28 -1.64 6.84 -7.55
CA PRO A 28 -2.77 7.70 -7.91
C PRO A 28 -3.44 7.28 -9.23
N VAL A 29 -2.73 6.55 -10.09
CA VAL A 29 -3.28 5.99 -11.34
C VAL A 29 -4.22 4.85 -11.01
N LYS A 30 -3.78 3.87 -10.20
CA LYS A 30 -4.61 2.75 -9.78
C LYS A 30 -5.72 3.14 -8.81
N ALA A 31 -5.55 4.25 -8.09
CA ALA A 31 -6.62 4.88 -7.31
C ALA A 31 -7.64 5.66 -8.16
N GLU A 32 -7.44 5.71 -9.49
CA GLU A 32 -8.30 6.39 -10.46
C GLU A 32 -8.41 7.91 -10.23
N LEU A 33 -7.38 8.50 -9.61
CA LEU A 33 -7.32 9.94 -9.36
C LEU A 33 -6.75 10.70 -10.56
N VAL A 34 -5.82 10.07 -11.27
CA VAL A 34 -5.10 10.63 -12.41
C VAL A 34 -4.99 9.59 -13.53
N GLU A 35 -4.91 10.02 -14.79
CA GLU A 35 -4.74 9.11 -15.93
C GLU A 35 -3.31 8.53 -16.00
N SER A 36 -2.31 9.34 -15.68
CA SER A 36 -0.90 8.95 -15.67
C SER A 36 -0.09 9.78 -14.65
N MET A 37 1.14 9.38 -14.39
CA MET A 37 2.05 10.14 -13.54
C MET A 37 2.56 11.41 -14.22
N GLU A 38 2.64 11.41 -15.56
CA GLU A 38 3.12 12.53 -16.36
C GLU A 38 2.04 13.59 -16.56
N LYS A 39 0.81 13.16 -16.81
CA LYS A 39 -0.35 14.04 -17.03
C LYS A 39 -1.57 13.48 -16.30
N SER A 40 -2.11 14.32 -15.43
CA SER A 40 -3.29 13.94 -14.67
C SER A 40 -4.53 13.77 -15.54
N ASN A 41 -4.80 14.73 -16.45
CA ASN A 41 -6.04 14.82 -17.24
C ASN A 41 -7.35 14.81 -16.41
N THR A 42 -7.26 15.05 -15.10
CA THR A 42 -8.39 15.28 -14.19
C THR A 42 -8.20 16.63 -13.47
N ASN A 43 -9.10 16.99 -12.55
CA ASN A 43 -8.91 18.13 -11.63
C ASN A 43 -8.01 17.79 -10.42
N VAL A 44 -7.30 16.68 -10.46
CA VAL A 44 -6.52 16.14 -9.32
C VAL A 44 -5.03 16.15 -9.66
N THR A 45 -4.18 16.56 -8.72
CA THR A 45 -2.71 16.44 -8.85
C THR A 45 -2.08 16.34 -7.46
N GLY A 46 -0.80 16.02 -7.35
CA GLY A 46 -0.18 15.85 -6.03
C GLY A 46 1.15 15.12 -6.04
N THR A 47 1.49 14.57 -4.87
CA THR A 47 2.71 13.78 -4.67
C THR A 47 2.38 12.36 -4.25
N SER A 48 3.07 11.39 -4.85
CA SER A 48 2.98 9.98 -4.44
C SER A 48 4.01 9.66 -3.35
N ASP A 49 3.64 8.70 -2.48
CA ASP A 49 4.50 8.11 -1.44
C ASP A 49 4.88 6.65 -1.75
N GLU A 50 4.89 6.24 -3.02
CA GLU A 50 5.24 4.87 -3.43
C GLU A 50 6.50 4.34 -2.73
N LEU A 51 6.37 3.17 -2.11
CA LEU A 51 7.43 2.59 -1.27
C LEU A 51 8.49 1.86 -2.10
N PRO A 52 9.78 2.00 -1.77
CA PRO A 52 10.85 1.20 -2.35
C PRO A 52 10.89 -0.21 -1.72
N LEU A 53 9.93 -1.07 -2.09
CA LEU A 53 9.76 -2.41 -1.51
C LEU A 53 11.00 -3.30 -1.68
N ASP A 54 11.75 -3.12 -2.77
CA ASP A 54 13.02 -3.81 -3.03
C ASP A 54 14.05 -3.54 -1.95
N LYS A 55 14.19 -2.25 -1.57
CA LYS A 55 15.11 -1.82 -0.52
C LYS A 55 14.65 -2.27 0.85
N GLN A 56 13.33 -2.36 1.08
CA GLN A 56 12.79 -2.91 2.33
C GLN A 56 13.15 -4.39 2.47
N PHE A 57 12.99 -5.21 1.43
CA PHE A 57 13.39 -6.62 1.47
C PHE A 57 14.91 -6.81 1.60
N ASP A 58 15.71 -5.97 0.92
CA ASP A 58 17.16 -5.99 1.09
C ASP A 58 17.58 -5.63 2.52
N LEU A 59 16.84 -4.72 3.17
CA LEU A 59 17.07 -4.38 4.58
C LEU A 59 16.69 -5.54 5.50
N ILE A 60 15.54 -6.19 5.28
CA ILE A 60 15.12 -7.37 6.06
C ILE A 60 16.19 -8.46 5.98
N LYS A 61 16.73 -8.73 4.79
CA LYS A 61 17.80 -9.73 4.61
C LYS A 61 19.10 -9.38 5.33
N LYS A 62 19.42 -8.09 5.48
CA LYS A 62 20.59 -7.63 6.25
C LYS A 62 20.38 -7.78 7.75
N LEU A 63 19.19 -7.48 8.24
CA LEU A 63 18.88 -7.47 9.68
C LEU A 63 18.54 -8.87 10.21
N ILE A 64 17.82 -9.66 9.43
CA ILE A 64 17.31 -11.00 9.78
C ILE A 64 17.66 -11.96 8.63
N PRO A 65 18.94 -12.34 8.49
CA PRO A 65 19.44 -13.06 7.31
C PRO A 65 18.83 -14.45 7.09
N ASN A 66 18.24 -15.02 8.14
CA ASN A 66 17.62 -16.34 8.10
C ASN A 66 16.10 -16.30 7.87
N ALA A 67 15.48 -15.11 7.79
CA ALA A 67 14.06 -14.98 7.55
C ALA A 67 13.69 -15.57 6.17
N LYS A 68 12.57 -16.27 6.12
CA LYS A 68 11.99 -16.85 4.89
C LYS A 68 10.54 -16.41 4.71
N LYS A 69 9.80 -16.17 5.79
CA LYS A 69 8.38 -15.83 5.79
C LYS A 69 8.18 -14.45 6.40
N ILE A 70 7.65 -13.52 5.60
CA ILE A 70 7.37 -12.14 6.04
C ILE A 70 5.86 -11.96 6.16
N GLY A 71 5.43 -11.52 7.34
CA GLY A 71 4.02 -11.18 7.60
C GLY A 71 3.66 -9.78 7.11
N ILE A 72 2.55 -9.66 6.39
CA ILE A 72 1.95 -8.36 6.05
C ILE A 72 0.49 -8.34 6.52
N LEU A 73 0.20 -7.53 7.54
CA LEU A 73 -1.17 -7.15 7.88
C LEU A 73 -1.57 -5.91 7.08
N TYR A 74 -2.75 -5.93 6.47
CA TYR A 74 -3.19 -4.82 5.62
C TYR A 74 -4.71 -4.61 5.69
N ASN A 75 -5.16 -3.39 5.38
CA ASN A 75 -6.58 -3.05 5.33
C ASN A 75 -7.19 -3.43 3.96
N THR A 76 -8.17 -4.33 3.93
CA THR A 76 -8.84 -4.76 2.69
C THR A 76 -9.78 -3.69 2.10
N SER A 77 -10.05 -2.63 2.84
CA SER A 77 -10.88 -1.51 2.37
C SER A 77 -10.07 -0.44 1.63
N GLU A 78 -8.75 -0.63 1.51
CA GLU A 78 -7.81 0.33 0.93
C GLU A 78 -7.12 -0.23 -0.30
N ILE A 79 -7.44 0.33 -1.47
CA ILE A 79 -6.86 -0.12 -2.75
C ILE A 79 -5.33 -0.01 -2.78
N ASN A 80 -4.77 1.04 -2.16
CA ASN A 80 -3.33 1.21 -1.98
C ASN A 80 -2.71 0.05 -1.22
N SER A 81 -3.38 -0.45 -0.17
CA SER A 81 -2.90 -1.58 0.62
C SER A 81 -2.87 -2.87 -0.19
N GLU A 82 -3.93 -3.17 -0.94
CA GLU A 82 -4.01 -4.37 -1.79
C GLU A 82 -2.93 -4.37 -2.88
N LEU A 83 -2.71 -3.23 -3.55
CA LEU A 83 -1.68 -3.08 -4.56
C LEU A 83 -0.27 -3.29 -4.00
N GLN A 84 -0.01 -2.76 -2.80
CA GLN A 84 1.29 -2.94 -2.15
C GLN A 84 1.52 -4.38 -1.72
N VAL A 85 0.52 -5.08 -1.17
CA VAL A 85 0.64 -6.51 -0.83
C VAL A 85 0.93 -7.34 -2.08
N LYS A 86 0.25 -7.05 -3.20
CA LYS A 86 0.52 -7.74 -4.46
C LYS A 86 1.95 -7.48 -4.97
N LYS A 87 2.36 -6.21 -5.06
CA LYS A 87 3.73 -5.84 -5.47
C LYS A 87 4.78 -6.47 -4.55
N ALA A 88 4.55 -6.46 -3.24
CA ALA A 88 5.40 -7.07 -2.23
C ALA A 88 5.50 -8.59 -2.42
N THR A 89 4.39 -9.27 -2.69
CA THR A 89 4.35 -10.72 -2.92
C THR A 89 5.12 -11.12 -4.17
N ASP A 90 4.97 -10.36 -5.25
CA ASP A 90 5.66 -10.63 -6.52
C ASP A 90 7.19 -10.45 -6.34
N LEU A 91 7.60 -9.36 -5.69
CA LEU A 91 9.02 -9.04 -5.46
C LEU A 91 9.70 -9.92 -4.39
N ALA A 92 8.97 -10.30 -3.34
CA ALA A 92 9.47 -11.16 -2.27
C ALA A 92 9.97 -12.50 -2.82
N LYS A 93 9.25 -13.08 -3.79
CA LYS A 93 9.63 -14.34 -4.46
C LYS A 93 11.01 -14.24 -5.09
N GLU A 94 11.32 -13.13 -5.76
CA GLU A 94 12.64 -12.89 -6.37
C GLU A 94 13.75 -12.77 -5.33
N LYS A 95 13.42 -12.30 -4.12
CA LYS A 95 14.36 -12.12 -3.00
C LYS A 95 14.51 -13.36 -2.11
N GLY A 96 13.71 -14.41 -2.36
CA GLY A 96 13.72 -15.67 -1.61
C GLY A 96 12.83 -15.64 -0.36
N PHE A 97 11.86 -14.73 -0.29
CA PHE A 97 10.87 -14.64 0.78
C PHE A 97 9.50 -15.14 0.32
N GLU A 98 8.73 -15.69 1.26
CA GLU A 98 7.31 -15.98 1.17
C GLU A 98 6.55 -14.88 1.92
N ILE A 99 5.56 -14.25 1.28
CA ILE A 99 4.65 -13.33 1.98
C ILE A 99 3.48 -14.10 2.56
N ILE A 100 3.28 -13.97 3.86
CA ILE A 100 2.06 -14.36 4.55
C ILE A 100 1.26 -13.08 4.75
N SER A 101 0.18 -12.89 4.01
CA SER A 101 -0.67 -11.71 4.13
C SER A 101 -1.96 -12.01 4.91
N LEU A 102 -2.38 -11.08 5.76
CA LEU A 102 -3.67 -11.14 6.43
C LEU A 102 -4.40 -9.81 6.27
N GLY A 103 -5.57 -9.88 5.63
CA GLY A 103 -6.48 -8.76 5.52
C GLY A 103 -7.27 -8.52 6.80
N VAL A 104 -7.34 -7.26 7.24
CA VAL A 104 -8.22 -6.76 8.30
C VAL A 104 -9.12 -5.66 7.72
N ASN A 105 -10.25 -5.37 8.36
CA ASN A 105 -11.15 -4.31 7.90
C ASN A 105 -11.32 -3.16 8.92
N SER A 106 -10.80 -3.34 10.14
CA SER A 106 -10.84 -2.32 11.18
C SER A 106 -9.64 -2.44 12.13
N SER A 107 -9.39 -1.38 12.89
CA SER A 107 -8.37 -1.39 13.94
C SER A 107 -8.66 -2.40 15.06
N ASN A 108 -9.92 -2.79 15.24
CA ASN A 108 -10.33 -3.73 16.28
C ASN A 108 -9.81 -5.15 15.98
N ASP A 109 -9.60 -5.48 14.71
CA ASP A 109 -9.11 -6.80 14.28
C ASP A 109 -7.59 -6.94 14.43
N MET A 110 -6.88 -5.83 14.67
CA MET A 110 -5.41 -5.79 14.64
C MET A 110 -4.76 -6.75 15.62
N SER A 111 -5.20 -6.75 16.89
CA SER A 111 -4.63 -7.60 17.92
C SER A 111 -4.80 -9.09 17.61
N GLN A 112 -5.98 -9.48 17.14
CA GLN A 112 -6.28 -10.86 16.77
C GLN A 112 -5.54 -11.27 15.50
N GLY A 113 -5.50 -10.38 14.50
CA GLY A 113 -4.79 -10.61 13.25
C GLY A 113 -3.29 -10.78 13.47
N LEU A 114 -2.71 -9.94 14.32
CA LEU A 114 -1.28 -10.03 14.66
C LEU A 114 -0.98 -11.35 15.38
N ALA A 115 -1.79 -11.71 16.38
CA ALA A 115 -1.64 -12.99 17.08
C ALA A 115 -1.73 -14.19 16.13
N ASN A 116 -2.56 -14.12 15.08
CA ASN A 116 -2.66 -15.15 14.06
C ASN A 116 -1.41 -15.25 13.18
N ILE A 117 -0.88 -14.10 12.73
CA ILE A 117 0.21 -14.09 11.76
C ILE A 117 1.56 -14.43 12.41
N LEU A 118 1.78 -14.04 13.67
CA LEU A 118 3.04 -14.26 14.39
C LEU A 118 3.41 -15.75 14.49
N GLN A 119 2.43 -16.64 14.41
CA GLN A 119 2.65 -18.09 14.44
C GLN A 119 3.14 -18.65 13.09
N LYS A 120 3.19 -17.82 12.04
CA LYS A 120 3.40 -18.24 10.64
C LYS A 120 4.61 -17.57 9.96
N VAL A 121 5.32 -16.69 10.66
CA VAL A 121 6.37 -15.81 10.10
C VAL A 121 7.67 -15.96 10.88
N ASP A 122 8.78 -15.48 10.31
CA ASP A 122 10.12 -15.49 10.91
C ASP A 122 10.50 -14.13 11.53
#